data_AF-U6E764-F1
#
_entry.id   AF-U6E764-F1
#
_cell.length_a   1.000
_cell.length_b   1.000
_cell.length_c   1.000
_cell.angle_alpha   90.00
_cell.angle_beta   90.00
_cell.angle_gamma   90.00
#
_symmetry.space_group_name_H-M   'P 1'
#
loop_
_entity.id
_entity.type
_entity.pdbx_description
1 polymer ?
#
loop_
_entity_poly.entity_id
_entity_poly.type
_entity_poly.pdbx_seq_one_letter_code
_entity_poly.pdbx_strand_id
1 'polypeptide(L)'
;AAGFPVIAAQRFGAVADQTEITRKALKKHGRNNKQAIAELLALAELFMPIKLVPKQFEGLVERVRSALDRLRQQERAIMQLCVRDARMPRADFLRQFPGNEVDESWTDALAKGKSKYAEAIARLQPDIVRCQQKLSALEAETGLSIAE
;
A
#
# COMPACT_ATOMS: atom_id res chain seq x y z
N ALA A 1 -34.79 -17.93 20.84
CA ALA A 1 -33.79 -17.48 19.83
C ALA A 1 -33.70 -15.95 19.68
N ALA A 2 -34.04 -15.15 20.71
CA ALA A 2 -34.10 -13.68 20.62
C ALA A 2 -32.76 -12.94 20.87
N GLY A 3 -31.69 -13.64 21.28
CA GLY A 3 -30.41 -13.00 21.67
C GLY A 3 -29.41 -12.77 20.53
N PHE A 4 -29.48 -13.52 19.43
CA PHE A 4 -28.52 -13.43 18.32
C PHE A 4 -28.45 -12.05 17.65
N PRO A 5 -29.57 -11.39 17.29
CA PRO A 5 -29.50 -10.07 16.65
C PRO A 5 -29.00 -8.97 17.59
N VAL A 6 -29.34 -9.05 18.89
CA VAL A 6 -28.90 -8.07 19.89
C VAL A 6 -27.40 -8.20 20.16
N ILE A 7 -26.89 -9.42 20.33
CA ILE A 7 -25.45 -9.67 20.52
C ILE A 7 -24.65 -9.28 19.27
N ALA A 8 -25.18 -9.57 18.08
CA ALA A 8 -24.54 -9.15 16.83
C ALA A 8 -24.47 -7.61 16.74
N ALA A 9 -25.56 -6.91 17.01
CA ALA A 9 -25.59 -5.44 17.01
C ALA A 9 -24.59 -4.84 18.01
N GLN A 10 -24.50 -5.39 19.23
CA GLN A 10 -23.52 -4.96 20.22
C GLN A 10 -22.07 -5.16 19.74
N ARG A 11 -21.75 -6.32 19.14
CA ARG A 11 -20.41 -6.60 18.60
C ARG A 11 -20.04 -5.66 17.45
N PHE A 12 -20.95 -5.46 16.50
CA PHE A 12 -20.71 -4.53 15.40
C PHE A 12 -20.62 -3.07 15.88
N GLY A 13 -21.38 -2.69 16.90
CA GLY A 13 -21.26 -1.40 17.57
C GLY A 13 -19.86 -1.20 18.16
N ALA A 14 -19.37 -2.16 18.95
CA ALA A 14 -18.03 -2.09 19.53
C ALA A 14 -16.92 -1.99 18.47
N VAL A 15 -17.04 -2.72 17.35
CA VAL A 15 -16.11 -2.59 16.21
C VAL A 15 -16.18 -1.21 15.59
N ALA A 16 -17.38 -0.63 15.42
CA ALA A 16 -17.56 0.70 14.84
C ALA A 16 -16.92 1.79 15.71
N ASP A 17 -17.18 1.74 17.03
CA ASP A 17 -16.60 2.67 18.01
C ASP A 17 -15.07 2.57 18.02
N GLN A 18 -14.53 1.35 18.09
CA GLN A 18 -13.08 1.15 18.07
C GLN A 18 -12.47 1.58 16.73
N THR A 19 -13.18 1.40 15.61
CA THR A 19 -12.71 1.88 14.29
C THR A 19 -12.54 3.40 14.28
N GLU A 20 -13.41 4.16 14.93
CA GLU A 20 -13.28 5.61 15.03
C GLU A 20 -12.05 6.01 15.87
N ILE A 21 -11.82 5.34 17.01
CA ILE A 21 -10.66 5.55 17.86
C ILE A 21 -9.37 5.27 17.09
N THR A 22 -9.27 4.10 16.45
CA THR A 22 -8.12 3.71 15.63
C THR A 22 -7.88 4.72 14.50
N ARG A 23 -8.93 5.18 13.80
CA ARG A 23 -8.79 6.20 12.74
C ARG A 23 -8.24 7.53 13.26
N LYS A 24 -8.69 7.99 14.43
CA LYS A 24 -8.16 9.22 15.07
C LYS A 24 -6.70 9.05 15.46
N ALA A 25 -6.33 7.90 16.03
CA ALA A 25 -4.94 7.60 16.40
C ALA A 25 -4.03 7.56 15.17
N LEU A 26 -4.45 6.89 14.09
CA LEU A 26 -3.72 6.85 12.82
C LEU A 26 -3.49 8.25 12.24
N LYS A 27 -4.53 9.08 12.21
CA LYS A 27 -4.43 10.46 11.69
C LYS A 27 -3.50 11.33 12.55
N LYS A 28 -3.52 11.16 13.87
CA LYS A 28 -2.77 12.01 14.80
C LYS A 28 -1.30 11.59 14.94
N HIS A 29 -1.02 10.30 14.91
CA HIS A 29 0.30 9.75 15.29
C HIS A 29 1.01 9.01 14.16
N GLY A 30 0.32 8.68 13.07
CA GLY A 30 0.84 7.81 12.02
C GLY A 30 0.78 6.33 12.40
N ARG A 31 0.81 5.45 11.39
CA ARG A 31 0.58 4.01 11.53
C ARG A 31 1.62 3.28 12.39
N ASN A 32 2.87 3.73 12.34
CA ASN A 32 4.00 3.06 13.01
C ASN A 32 4.18 3.50 14.48
N ASN A 33 3.30 4.38 14.98
CA ASN A 33 3.36 4.82 16.37
C ASN A 33 2.81 3.74 17.32
N LYS A 34 3.45 3.55 18.48
CA LYS A 34 3.04 2.56 19.50
C LYS A 34 1.56 2.67 19.88
N GLN A 35 1.03 3.89 20.00
CA GLN A 35 -0.38 4.10 20.34
C GLN A 35 -1.30 3.68 19.19
N ALA A 36 -0.99 4.07 17.95
CA ALA A 36 -1.78 3.65 16.79
C ALA A 36 -1.76 2.13 16.59
N ILE A 37 -0.62 1.48 16.84
CA ILE A 37 -0.49 0.02 16.82
C ILE A 37 -1.36 -0.62 17.90
N ALA A 38 -1.37 -0.09 19.12
CA ALA A 38 -2.22 -0.61 20.20
C ALA A 38 -3.72 -0.55 19.83
N GLU A 39 -4.19 0.58 19.26
CA GLU A 39 -5.58 0.72 18.82
C GLU A 39 -5.92 -0.17 17.62
N LEU A 40 -4.95 -0.45 16.73
CA LEU A 40 -5.12 -1.41 15.63
C LEU A 40 -5.26 -2.85 16.15
N LEU A 41 -4.48 -3.22 17.17
CA LEU A 41 -4.57 -4.52 17.82
C LEU A 41 -5.90 -4.70 18.55
N ALA A 42 -6.34 -3.69 19.30
CA ALA A 42 -7.65 -3.69 19.96
C ALA A 42 -8.80 -3.86 18.96
N LEU A 43 -8.74 -3.15 17.82
CA LEU A 43 -9.70 -3.34 16.74
C LEU A 43 -9.69 -4.76 16.17
N ALA A 44 -8.49 -5.35 15.98
CA ALA A 44 -8.36 -6.71 15.51
C ALA A 44 -8.97 -7.72 16.50
N GLU A 45 -8.76 -7.54 17.80
CA GLU A 45 -9.35 -8.39 18.86
C GLU A 45 -10.88 -8.39 18.83
N LEU A 46 -11.50 -7.23 18.58
CA LEU A 46 -12.96 -7.12 18.42
C LEU A 46 -13.45 -7.74 17.11
N PHE A 47 -12.66 -7.65 16.03
CA PHE A 47 -13.03 -8.14 14.70
C PHE A 47 -12.87 -9.66 14.55
N MET A 48 -11.80 -10.25 15.10
CA MET A 48 -11.48 -11.69 15.01
C MET A 48 -12.63 -12.66 15.31
N PRO A 49 -13.46 -12.49 16.36
CA PRO A 49 -14.54 -13.43 16.67
C PRO A 49 -15.75 -13.34 15.73
N ILE A 50 -15.76 -12.38 14.79
CA ILE A 50 -16.85 -12.23 13.82
C ILE A 50 -16.72 -13.30 12.74
N LYS A 51 -17.63 -14.28 12.77
CA LYS A 51 -17.75 -15.30 11.73
C LYS A 51 -18.48 -14.70 10.53
N LEU A 52 -17.70 -14.29 9.52
CA LEU A 52 -18.26 -13.89 8.23
C LEU A 52 -18.76 -15.09 7.44
N VAL A 53 -19.83 -14.89 6.67
CA VAL A 53 -20.28 -15.88 5.68
C VAL A 53 -19.15 -16.07 4.66
N PRO A 54 -18.86 -17.31 4.20
CA PRO A 54 -17.72 -17.59 3.32
C PRO A 54 -17.57 -16.62 2.14
N LYS A 55 -18.67 -16.30 1.45
CA LYS A 55 -18.69 -15.37 0.32
C LYS A 55 -18.22 -13.95 0.68
N GLN A 56 -18.51 -13.47 1.89
CA GLN A 56 -18.04 -12.16 2.37
C GLN A 56 -16.55 -12.20 2.70
N PHE A 57 -16.09 -13.29 3.32
CA PHE A 57 -14.67 -13.49 3.61
C PHE A 57 -13.84 -13.57 2.33
N GLU A 58 -14.28 -14.35 1.34
CA GLU A 58 -13.66 -14.43 0.02
C GLU A 58 -13.56 -13.05 -0.64
N GLY A 59 -14.63 -12.25 -0.57
CA GLY A 59 -14.62 -10.88 -1.09
C GLY A 59 -13.58 -9.97 -0.40
N LEU A 60 -13.33 -10.13 0.90
CA LEU A 60 -12.29 -9.39 1.61
C LEU A 60 -10.89 -9.84 1.19
N VAL A 61 -10.66 -11.15 1.12
CA VAL A 61 -9.37 -11.73 0.69
C VAL A 61 -9.02 -11.31 -0.73
N GLU A 62 -10.01 -11.33 -1.63
CA GLU A 62 -9.80 -10.96 -3.02
C GLU A 62 -9.39 -9.48 -3.17
N ARG A 63 -9.99 -8.58 -2.39
CA ARG A 63 -9.57 -7.17 -2.37
C ARG A 63 -8.11 -7.01 -1.96
N VAL A 64 -7.66 -7.73 -0.94
CA VAL A 64 -6.27 -7.70 -0.48
C VAL A 64 -5.33 -8.24 -1.56
N ARG A 65 -5.67 -9.39 -2.17
CA ARG A 65 -4.86 -9.99 -3.24
C ARG A 65 -4.76 -9.07 -4.45
N SER A 66 -5.89 -8.51 -4.88
CA SER A 66 -5.94 -7.58 -6.02
C SER A 66 -5.07 -6.35 -5.80
N ALA A 67 -5.07 -5.77 -4.58
CA ALA A 67 -4.19 -4.66 -4.24
C ALA A 67 -2.70 -5.05 -4.34
N LEU A 68 -2.31 -6.21 -3.79
CA LEU A 68 -0.93 -6.71 -3.87
C LEU A 68 -0.50 -7.03 -5.31
N ASP A 69 -1.39 -7.55 -6.14
CA ASP A 69 -1.08 -7.84 -7.53
C ASP A 69 -0.92 -6.55 -8.34
N ARG A 70 -1.75 -5.53 -8.10
CA ARG A 70 -1.61 -4.19 -8.69
C ARG A 70 -0.27 -3.55 -8.30
N LEU A 71 0.14 -3.65 -7.03
CA LEU A 71 1.44 -3.20 -6.53
C LEU A 71 2.58 -3.87 -7.31
N ARG A 72 2.64 -5.21 -7.27
CA ARG A 72 3.70 -5.98 -7.94
C ARG A 72 3.74 -5.74 -9.45
N GLN A 73 2.59 -5.51 -10.07
CA GLN A 73 2.52 -5.18 -11.49
C GLN A 73 3.23 -3.87 -11.80
N GLN A 74 3.04 -2.82 -10.99
CA GLN A 74 3.72 -1.54 -11.22
C GLN A 74 5.21 -1.63 -10.89
N GLU A 75 5.61 -2.28 -9.79
CA GLU A 75 7.03 -2.50 -9.46
C GLU A 75 7.77 -3.22 -10.61
N ARG A 76 7.16 -4.27 -11.16
CA ARG A 76 7.70 -5.01 -12.31
C ARG A 76 7.76 -4.13 -13.56
N ALA A 77 6.75 -3.31 -13.81
CA ALA A 77 6.75 -2.39 -14.95
C ALA A 77 7.90 -1.38 -14.84
N ILE A 78 8.09 -0.78 -13.66
CA ILE A 78 9.18 0.16 -13.39
C ILE A 78 10.54 -0.56 -13.56
N MET A 79 10.68 -1.77 -13.02
CA MET A 79 11.91 -2.56 -13.21
C MET A 79 12.19 -2.84 -14.69
N GLN A 80 11.19 -3.16 -15.50
CA GLN A 80 11.37 -3.37 -16.94
C GLN A 80 11.81 -2.08 -17.65
N LEU A 81 11.13 -0.97 -17.38
CA LEU A 81 11.47 0.34 -17.96
C LEU A 81 12.90 0.76 -17.62
N CYS A 82 13.30 0.64 -16.35
CA CYS A 82 14.64 1.03 -15.92
C CYS A 82 15.72 0.03 -16.40
N VAL A 83 15.56 -1.26 -16.10
CA VAL A 83 16.64 -2.25 -16.30
C VAL A 83 16.74 -2.70 -17.75
N ARG A 84 15.62 -3.04 -18.37
CA ARG A 84 15.61 -3.59 -19.73
C ARG A 84 15.64 -2.47 -20.77
N ASP A 85 14.73 -1.52 -20.65
CA ASP A 85 14.48 -0.53 -21.72
C ASP A 85 15.46 0.65 -21.64
N ALA A 86 15.78 1.13 -20.43
CA ALA A 86 16.81 2.15 -20.21
C ALA A 86 18.24 1.59 -20.02
N ARG A 87 18.40 0.25 -20.03
CA ARG A 87 19.69 -0.44 -19.83
C ARG A 87 20.39 -0.10 -18.50
N MET A 88 19.64 0.27 -17.46
CA MET A 88 20.19 0.41 -16.10
C MET A 88 20.69 -0.95 -15.60
N PRO A 89 21.90 -1.06 -15.02
CA PRO A 89 22.34 -2.28 -14.36
C PRO A 89 21.33 -2.71 -13.27
N ARG A 90 20.96 -3.99 -13.24
CA ARG A 90 20.00 -4.52 -12.25
C ARG A 90 20.43 -4.23 -10.81
N ALA A 91 21.73 -4.29 -10.51
CA ALA A 91 22.27 -3.98 -9.20
C ALA A 91 22.03 -2.51 -8.79
N ASP A 92 22.14 -1.57 -9.73
CA ASP A 92 21.85 -0.15 -9.49
C ASP A 92 20.36 0.05 -9.18
N PHE A 93 19.48 -0.64 -9.91
CA PHE A 93 18.04 -0.58 -9.66
C PHE A 93 17.69 -1.10 -8.28
N LEU A 94 18.16 -2.30 -7.92
CA LEU A 94 17.87 -2.92 -6.61
C LEU A 94 18.43 -2.10 -5.44
N ARG A 95 19.48 -1.32 -5.65
CA ARG A 95 20.04 -0.41 -4.65
C ARG A 95 19.24 0.88 -4.50
N GLN A 96 18.69 1.41 -5.59
CA GLN A 96 18.11 2.75 -5.63
C GLN A 96 16.59 2.78 -5.60
N PHE A 97 15.91 1.77 -6.11
CA PHE A 97 14.45 1.78 -6.18
C PHE A 97 13.76 1.63 -4.82
N PRO A 98 14.25 0.80 -3.87
CA PRO A 98 13.64 0.73 -2.54
C PRO A 98 13.57 2.10 -1.86
N GLY A 99 12.39 2.47 -1.37
CA GLY A 99 12.10 3.77 -0.75
C GLY A 99 11.77 4.89 -1.74
N ASN A 100 11.77 4.62 -3.05
CA ASN A 100 11.44 5.56 -4.12
C ASN A 100 10.25 5.11 -4.98
N GLU A 101 9.47 4.13 -4.49
CA GLU A 101 8.35 3.51 -5.22
C GLU A 101 7.28 4.53 -5.62
N VAL A 102 7.09 5.56 -4.79
CA VAL A 102 6.14 6.66 -4.98
C VAL A 102 6.80 8.02 -5.12
N ASP A 103 8.14 8.09 -5.01
CA ASP A 103 8.88 9.35 -5.15
C ASP A 103 9.14 9.67 -6.63
N GLU A 104 8.30 10.51 -7.22
CA GLU A 104 8.47 10.96 -8.61
C GLU A 104 9.77 11.75 -8.83
N SER A 105 10.33 12.37 -7.77
CA SER A 105 11.56 13.16 -7.86
C SER A 105 12.80 12.27 -8.04
N TRP A 106 12.75 11.01 -7.60
CA TRP A 106 13.81 10.02 -7.86
C TRP A 106 14.03 9.80 -9.35
N THR A 107 12.96 9.62 -10.12
CA THR A 107 13.05 9.41 -11.57
C THR A 107 13.61 10.65 -12.27
N ASP A 108 13.24 11.85 -11.80
CA ASP A 108 13.78 13.12 -12.30
C ASP A 108 15.28 13.27 -12.02
N ALA A 109 15.73 12.90 -10.81
CA ALA A 109 17.14 12.91 -10.44
C ALA A 109 17.97 11.93 -11.30
N LEU A 110 17.42 10.75 -11.60
CA LEU A 110 18.06 9.79 -12.50
C LEU A 110 18.16 10.30 -13.94
N ALA A 111 17.10 10.94 -14.44
CA ALA A 111 17.04 11.51 -15.79
C ALA A 111 18.07 12.65 -15.99
N LYS A 112 18.31 13.45 -14.95
CA LYS A 112 19.28 14.57 -14.94
C LYS A 112 20.69 14.17 -14.50
N GLY A 113 20.88 12.90 -14.16
CA GLY A 113 22.15 12.37 -13.67
C GLY A 113 23.23 12.25 -14.74
N LYS A 114 24.42 11.82 -14.33
CA LYS A 114 25.57 11.56 -15.22
C LYS A 114 25.73 10.08 -15.58
N SER A 115 24.78 9.23 -15.22
CA SER A 115 24.85 7.80 -15.49
C SER A 115 24.69 7.53 -17.00
N LYS A 116 25.24 6.41 -17.47
CA LYS A 116 25.13 6.01 -18.88
C LYS A 116 23.69 5.77 -19.35
N TYR A 117 22.76 5.57 -18.40
CA TYR A 117 21.34 5.35 -18.65
C TYR A 117 20.47 6.60 -18.45
N ALA A 118 21.04 7.74 -18.03
CA ALA A 118 20.27 8.95 -17.71
C ALA A 118 19.40 9.44 -18.88
N GLU A 119 19.97 9.52 -20.10
CA GLU A 119 19.23 9.94 -21.29
C GLU A 119 18.08 8.98 -21.65
N ALA A 120 18.29 7.67 -21.47
CA ALA A 120 17.25 6.67 -21.72
C ALA A 120 16.14 6.73 -20.66
N ILE A 121 16.50 6.94 -19.39
CA ILE A 121 15.54 7.21 -18.31
C ILE A 121 14.75 8.48 -18.60
N ALA A 122 15.39 9.56 -19.06
CA ALA A 122 14.70 10.81 -19.40
C ALA A 122 13.62 10.60 -20.48
N ARG A 123 13.87 9.75 -21.48
CA ARG A 123 12.87 9.38 -22.49
C ARG A 123 11.70 8.56 -21.94
N LEU A 124 11.96 7.70 -20.95
CA LEU A 124 10.97 6.79 -20.34
C LEU A 124 10.33 7.36 -19.07
N GLN A 125 10.78 8.53 -18.60
CA GLN A 125 10.34 9.16 -17.35
C GLN A 125 8.83 9.29 -17.25
N PRO A 126 8.07 9.72 -18.29
CA PRO A 126 6.63 9.82 -18.20
C PRO A 126 5.94 8.49 -17.87
N ASP A 127 6.44 7.38 -18.43
CA ASP A 127 5.88 6.04 -18.18
C ASP A 127 6.25 5.52 -16.79
N ILE A 128 7.47 5.78 -16.32
CA ILE A 128 7.91 5.43 -14.96
C ILE A 128 7.07 6.21 -13.94
N VAL A 129 6.94 7.53 -14.11
CA VAL A 129 6.15 8.41 -13.23
C VAL A 129 4.69 7.97 -13.22
N ARG A 130 4.11 7.60 -14.37
CA ARG A 130 2.75 7.05 -14.42
C ARG A 130 2.60 5.76 -13.59
N CYS A 131 3.63 4.92 -13.51
CA CYS A 131 3.61 3.76 -12.63
C CYS A 131 3.68 4.17 -11.15
N GLN A 132 4.55 5.12 -10.79
CA GLN A 132 4.67 5.65 -9.43
C GLN A 132 3.38 6.34 -8.96
N GLN A 133 2.66 7.03 -9.85
CA GLN A 133 1.35 7.62 -9.57
C GLN A 133 0.28 6.57 -9.28
N LYS A 134 0.30 5.44 -9.98
CA LYS A 134 -0.59 4.31 -9.68
C LYS A 134 -0.28 3.68 -8.33
N LEU A 135 1.00 3.63 -7.94
CA LEU A 135 1.41 3.19 -6.61
C LEU A 135 0.94 4.18 -5.54
N SER A 136 1.13 5.48 -5.75
CA SER A 136 0.63 6.54 -4.85
C SER A 136 -0.90 6.48 -4.69
N ALA A 137 -1.62 6.25 -5.79
CA ALA A 137 -3.07 6.06 -5.74
C ALA A 137 -3.48 4.81 -4.95
N LEU A 138 -2.70 3.73 -5.04
CA LEU A 138 -2.92 2.52 -4.26
C LEU A 138 -2.65 2.73 -2.76
N GLU A 139 -1.64 3.52 -2.39
CA GLU A 139 -1.42 3.93 -0.98
C GLU A 139 -2.63 4.70 -0.45
N ALA A 140 -3.12 5.68 -1.22
CA ALA A 140 -4.28 6.47 -0.83
C ALA A 140 -5.56 5.63 -0.71
N GLU A 141 -5.77 4.67 -1.61
CA GLU A 141 -6.90 3.73 -1.61
C GLU A 141 -6.87 2.81 -0.38
N THR A 142 -5.70 2.28 -0.03
CA THR A 142 -5.54 1.28 1.02
C THR A 142 -5.24 1.87 2.40
N GLY A 143 -4.75 3.12 2.46
CA GLY A 143 -4.25 3.75 3.67
C GLY A 143 -2.97 3.10 4.21
N LEU A 144 -2.22 2.40 3.35
CA LEU A 144 -0.97 1.70 3.68
C LEU A 144 0.19 2.31 2.88
N SER A 145 1.34 2.45 3.53
CA SER A 145 2.60 2.83 2.87
C SER A 145 3.11 1.64 2.06
N ILE A 146 3.57 1.89 0.85
CA ILE A 146 4.29 0.95 -0.02
C ILE A 146 5.79 1.02 0.28
N ALA A 147 6.30 2.21 0.57
CA ALA A 147 7.66 2.39 1.08
C ALA A 147 7.69 1.98 2.56
N GLU A 148 8.42 0.91 2.89
CA GLU A 148 8.80 0.53 4.26
C GLU A 148 10.28 0.83 4.52
#